data_AF-A0A2V8T9Z3-F1
#
_entry.id   AF-A0A2V8T9Z3-F1
#
_cell.length_a   1.000
_cell.length_b   1.000
_cell.length_c   1.000
_cell.angle_alpha   90.00
_cell.angle_beta   90.00
_cell.angle_gamma   90.00
#
_symmetry.space_group_name_H-M   'P 1'
#
loop_
_entity.id
_entity.type
_entity.pdbx_description
1 polymer ?
#
loop_
_entity_poly.entity_id
_entity_poly.type
_entity_poly.pdbx_seq_one_letter_code
_entity_poly.pdbx_strand_id
1 'polypeptide(L)'
;MKKIYGRNALRLAATIFIVLSVTHLSLGYSVLTHEAIIDAAWDDSIKPILLKRFPGATAEQLRVAHAHAYGGAIIQDMGYYPFGSKFYTDLVHYVRSGDFIEALLGEARDIDEYAFALGALSHYAADNTGHPVAVNPTVPILFPKLQAKYGNRVTYVEDPAAHLKTEFGFDVVQLARGRYASEDYHDFIGFKVARPLLERAFKKTYGIEMKDIFINLDLALGTFRRAVSTVIPQMTKVAWETKRDQIEKASPGITREKKTRCSRQDTRPVLPRGSESRAVLGLLIQGAYTGDRKNVS
;
A
#
# COMPACT_ATOMS: atom_id res chain seq x y z
N MET A 1 -51.13 13.74 5.79
CA MET A 1 -49.96 13.36 6.63
C MET A 1 -49.14 12.16 6.11
N LYS A 2 -49.71 11.13 5.46
CA LYS A 2 -48.94 9.95 4.95
C LYS A 2 -47.92 10.22 3.81
N LYS A 3 -48.12 11.26 2.98
CA LYS A 3 -47.26 11.54 1.80
C LYS A 3 -45.87 12.13 2.14
N ILE A 4 -45.71 12.75 3.30
CA ILE A 4 -44.46 13.42 3.70
C ILE A 4 -43.43 12.42 4.24
N TYR A 5 -43.89 11.41 4.99
CA TYR A 5 -43.03 10.33 5.52
C TYR A 5 -42.38 9.49 4.42
N GLY A 6 -43.11 9.17 3.34
CA GLY A 6 -42.57 8.39 2.23
C GLY A 6 -41.42 9.10 1.50
N ARG A 7 -41.47 10.44 1.38
CA ARG A 7 -40.43 11.20 0.68
C ARG A 7 -39.14 11.35 1.50
N ASN A 8 -39.25 11.41 2.83
CA ASN A 8 -38.10 11.42 3.73
C ASN A 8 -37.48 10.02 3.87
N ALA A 9 -38.29 8.96 3.91
CA ALA A 9 -37.81 7.59 3.91
C ALA A 9 -37.10 7.22 2.59
N LEU A 10 -37.61 7.68 1.44
CA LEU A 10 -36.98 7.47 0.14
C LEU A 10 -35.66 8.25 0.00
N ARG A 11 -35.60 9.47 0.54
CA ARG A 11 -34.35 10.25 0.60
C ARG A 11 -33.33 9.61 1.53
N LEU A 12 -33.74 9.13 2.70
CA LEU A 12 -32.86 8.42 3.63
C LEU A 12 -32.34 7.12 3.02
N ALA A 13 -33.20 6.34 2.36
CA ALA A 13 -32.82 5.13 1.64
C ALA A 13 -31.88 5.44 0.47
N ALA A 14 -32.12 6.53 -0.28
CA ALA A 14 -31.24 6.97 -1.36
C ALA A 14 -29.89 7.48 -0.83
N THR A 15 -29.86 8.20 0.30
CA THR A 15 -28.62 8.63 0.95
C THR A 15 -27.84 7.44 1.52
N ILE A 16 -28.51 6.48 2.17
CA ILE A 16 -27.90 5.22 2.62
C ILE A 16 -27.38 4.44 1.41
N PHE A 17 -28.16 4.34 0.33
CA PHE A 17 -27.72 3.68 -0.90
C PHE A 17 -26.52 4.40 -1.52
N ILE A 18 -26.50 5.73 -1.58
CA ILE A 18 -25.36 6.50 -2.09
C ILE A 18 -24.13 6.30 -1.19
N VAL A 19 -24.27 6.37 0.14
CA VAL A 19 -23.18 6.14 1.10
C VAL A 19 -22.65 4.71 1.01
N LEU A 20 -23.53 3.72 0.83
CA LEU A 20 -23.15 2.31 0.61
C LEU A 20 -22.62 2.04 -0.80
N SER A 21 -22.97 2.87 -1.79
CA SER A 21 -22.54 2.76 -3.19
C SER A 21 -21.29 3.58 -3.50
N VAL A 22 -20.77 4.37 -2.55
CA VAL A 22 -19.38 4.86 -2.63
C VAL A 22 -18.47 3.68 -2.27
N THR A 23 -18.42 2.68 -3.15
CA THR A 23 -17.32 1.73 -3.15
C THR A 23 -16.07 2.52 -3.53
N HIS A 24 -15.22 2.80 -2.55
CA HIS A 24 -13.88 3.28 -2.84
C HIS A 24 -13.22 2.22 -3.73
N LEU A 25 -12.98 2.58 -4.99
CA LEU A 25 -12.10 1.82 -5.86
C LEU A 25 -10.76 1.75 -5.13
N SER A 26 -10.44 0.56 -4.64
CA SER A 26 -9.26 0.31 -3.82
C SER A 26 -8.11 -0.15 -4.73
N LEU A 27 -6.91 0.38 -4.45
CA LEU A 27 -5.69 0.12 -5.20
C LEU A 27 -5.26 -1.34 -4.99
N GLY A 28 -4.40 -1.90 -5.84
CA GLY A 28 -3.73 -3.15 -5.47
C GLY A 28 -2.52 -2.81 -4.61
N TYR A 29 -2.36 -3.48 -3.47
CA TYR A 29 -1.47 -3.00 -2.41
C TYR A 29 -0.07 -3.55 -2.57
N SER A 30 0.84 -2.66 -2.91
CA SER A 30 2.28 -2.85 -2.84
C SER A 30 2.85 -1.62 -2.12
N VAL A 31 4.13 -1.63 -1.80
CA VAL A 31 4.81 -0.60 -1.01
C VAL A 31 4.49 0.83 -1.48
N LEU A 32 4.56 1.11 -2.78
CA LEU A 32 4.33 2.48 -3.29
C LEU A 32 2.86 2.87 -3.19
N THR A 33 1.95 1.91 -3.30
CA THR A 33 0.52 2.13 -3.10
C THR A 33 0.22 2.57 -1.67
N HIS A 34 0.85 1.96 -0.67
CA HIS A 34 0.67 2.35 0.73
C HIS A 34 1.14 3.77 1.00
N GLU A 35 2.30 4.16 0.46
CA GLU A 35 2.80 5.53 0.57
C GLU A 35 1.88 6.53 -0.15
N ALA A 36 1.39 6.20 -1.35
CA ALA A 36 0.45 7.05 -2.09
C ALA A 36 -0.89 7.27 -1.34
N ILE A 37 -1.31 6.33 -0.50
CA ILE A 37 -2.49 6.50 0.36
C ILE A 37 -2.20 7.52 1.47
N ILE A 38 -0.99 7.51 2.03
CA ILE A 38 -0.57 8.52 3.01
C ILE A 38 -0.59 9.91 2.35
N ASP A 39 -0.03 10.06 1.16
CA ASP A 39 -0.07 11.31 0.39
C ASP A 39 -1.50 11.83 0.22
N ALA A 40 -2.39 10.97 -0.27
CA ALA A 40 -3.77 11.34 -0.55
C ALA A 40 -4.60 11.63 0.71
N ALA A 41 -4.20 11.07 1.86
CA ALA A 41 -4.85 11.30 3.14
C ALA A 41 -4.18 12.42 3.97
N TRP A 42 -3.00 12.91 3.56
CA TRP A 42 -2.15 13.74 4.41
C TRP A 42 -2.86 15.01 4.86
N ASP A 43 -3.22 15.89 3.93
CA ASP A 43 -3.78 17.21 4.26
C ASP A 43 -5.23 17.14 4.76
N ASP A 44 -6.01 16.20 4.23
CA ASP A 44 -7.45 16.10 4.52
C ASP A 44 -7.72 15.30 5.81
N SER A 45 -6.77 14.54 6.33
CA SER A 45 -7.04 13.60 7.43
C SER A 45 -5.87 13.45 8.40
N ILE A 46 -4.69 13.01 7.96
CA ILE A 46 -3.57 12.69 8.87
C ILE A 46 -3.05 13.94 9.57
N LYS A 47 -2.69 14.98 8.81
CA LYS A 47 -2.18 16.25 9.36
C LYS A 47 -3.18 16.94 10.28
N PRO A 48 -4.49 17.04 9.96
CA PRO A 48 -5.50 17.53 10.91
C PRO A 48 -5.54 16.74 12.22
N ILE A 49 -5.43 15.41 12.18
CA ILE A 49 -5.42 14.57 13.40
C ILE A 49 -4.14 14.81 14.21
N LEU A 50 -2.99 14.94 13.56
CA LEU A 50 -1.72 15.28 14.22
C LEU A 50 -1.82 16.64 14.91
N LEU A 51 -2.30 17.68 14.21
CA LEU A 51 -2.47 19.03 14.77
C LEU A 51 -3.51 19.09 15.90
N LYS A 52 -4.53 18.23 15.86
CA LYS A 52 -5.50 18.13 16.95
C LYS A 52 -4.86 17.63 18.25
N ARG A 53 -3.93 16.67 18.17
CA ARG A 53 -3.21 16.12 19.34
C ARG A 53 -2.00 16.96 19.73
N PHE A 54 -1.33 17.58 18.76
CA PHE A 54 -0.11 18.37 18.90
C PHE A 54 -0.29 19.76 18.28
N PRO A 55 -1.06 20.67 18.91
CA PRO A 55 -1.45 21.95 18.30
C PRO A 55 -0.28 22.91 18.06
N GLY A 56 0.84 22.74 18.76
CA GLY A 56 2.06 23.55 18.60
C GLY A 56 3.06 23.00 17.57
N ALA A 57 2.70 21.95 16.80
CA ALA A 57 3.63 21.33 15.87
C ALA A 57 4.05 22.30 14.75
N THR A 58 5.37 22.43 14.55
CA THR A 58 5.93 23.26 13.49
C THR A 58 5.82 22.58 12.12
N ALA A 59 5.99 23.35 11.04
CA ALA A 59 6.03 22.80 9.68
C ALA A 59 7.13 21.73 9.53
N GLU A 60 8.28 21.93 10.19
CA GLU A 60 9.38 20.97 10.16
C GLU A 60 9.04 19.68 10.90
N GLN A 61 8.41 19.77 12.08
CA GLN A 61 7.93 18.58 12.80
C GLN A 61 6.89 17.82 11.98
N LEU A 62 5.96 18.51 11.31
CA LEU A 62 4.99 17.86 10.43
C LEU A 62 5.65 17.19 9.22
N ARG A 63 6.72 17.77 8.67
CA ARG A 63 7.48 17.17 7.58
C ARG A 63 8.17 15.88 8.02
N VAL A 64 8.76 15.85 9.23
CA VAL A 64 9.36 14.63 9.81
C VAL A 64 8.30 13.59 10.17
N ALA A 65 7.16 14.02 10.72
CA ALA A 65 6.02 13.16 11.01
C ALA A 65 5.47 12.51 9.74
N HIS A 66 5.47 13.21 8.60
CA HIS A 66 5.06 12.63 7.32
C HIS A 66 5.95 11.44 6.91
N ALA A 67 7.27 11.56 7.07
CA ALA A 67 8.20 10.44 6.83
C ALA A 67 7.95 9.25 7.77
N HIS A 68 7.52 9.50 9.02
CA HIS A 68 7.10 8.45 9.93
C HIS A 68 5.77 7.79 9.51
N ALA A 69 4.80 8.58 9.01
CA ALA A 69 3.56 8.04 8.47
C ALA A 69 3.83 7.10 7.28
N TYR A 70 4.75 7.44 6.38
CA TYR A 70 5.21 6.50 5.35
C TYR A 70 5.78 5.23 5.94
N GLY A 71 6.67 5.34 6.92
CA GLY A 71 7.31 4.16 7.51
C GLY A 71 6.32 3.25 8.20
N GLY A 72 5.31 3.82 8.84
CA GLY A 72 4.20 3.09 9.42
C GLY A 72 3.36 2.37 8.36
N ALA A 73 3.12 3.02 7.21
CA ALA A 73 2.28 2.47 6.14
C ALA A 73 2.86 1.23 5.45
N ILE A 74 4.12 0.89 5.72
CA ILE A 74 4.81 -0.25 5.09
C ILE A 74 5.46 -1.18 6.12
N ILE A 75 5.38 -0.88 7.43
CA ILE A 75 6.14 -1.62 8.43
C ILE A 75 5.67 -3.07 8.59
N GLN A 76 4.38 -3.34 8.37
CA GLN A 76 3.85 -4.70 8.48
C GLN A 76 4.55 -5.67 7.52
N ASP A 77 4.95 -5.21 6.33
CA ASP A 77 5.58 -6.03 5.29
C ASP A 77 7.08 -6.26 5.47
N MET A 78 7.70 -5.61 6.46
CA MET A 78 9.15 -5.66 6.68
C MET A 78 9.71 -7.08 6.72
N GLY A 79 8.95 -8.05 7.23
CA GLY A 79 9.35 -9.44 7.33
C GLY A 79 9.50 -10.18 6.00
N TYR A 80 8.98 -9.65 4.90
CA TYR A 80 9.16 -10.20 3.56
C TYR A 80 10.48 -9.76 2.87
N TYR A 81 11.25 -8.89 3.52
CA TYR A 81 12.52 -8.37 3.00
C TYR A 81 13.73 -9.13 3.55
N PRO A 82 14.91 -9.01 2.91
CA PRO A 82 16.11 -9.72 3.37
C PRO A 82 16.41 -9.49 4.85
N PHE A 83 16.71 -10.56 5.58
CA PHE A 83 16.93 -10.58 7.04
C PHE A 83 15.71 -10.19 7.90
N GLY A 84 14.54 -10.00 7.28
CA GLY A 84 13.27 -9.86 7.96
C GLY A 84 12.80 -11.15 8.61
N SER A 85 11.70 -11.06 9.34
CA SER A 85 11.04 -12.20 9.98
C SER A 85 9.65 -12.39 9.39
N LYS A 86 9.45 -13.44 8.60
CA LYS A 86 8.11 -13.77 8.09
C LYS A 86 7.12 -13.96 9.24
N PHE A 87 7.58 -14.51 10.36
CA PHE A 87 6.79 -14.67 11.57
C PHE A 87 6.27 -13.32 12.11
N TYR A 88 7.12 -12.28 12.14
CA TYR A 88 6.67 -10.92 12.49
C TYR A 88 5.53 -10.46 11.56
N THR A 89 5.74 -10.55 10.25
CA THR A 89 4.76 -10.10 9.25
C THR A 89 3.47 -10.91 9.32
N ASP A 90 3.56 -12.22 9.51
CA ASP A 90 2.37 -13.07 9.69
C ASP A 90 1.57 -12.69 10.93
N LEU A 91 2.23 -12.36 12.04
CA LEU A 91 1.54 -11.90 13.25
C LEU A 91 0.81 -10.58 13.00
N VAL A 92 1.53 -9.55 12.53
CA VAL A 92 0.96 -8.20 12.38
C VAL A 92 -0.08 -8.09 11.26
N HIS A 93 -0.13 -9.06 10.34
CA HIS A 93 -1.19 -9.17 9.33
C HIS A 93 -2.38 -10.00 9.79
N TYR A 94 -2.15 -11.16 10.41
CA TYR A 94 -3.18 -12.20 10.53
C TYR A 94 -3.58 -12.54 11.97
N VAL A 95 -2.80 -12.15 12.97
CA VAL A 95 -3.05 -12.53 14.37
C VAL A 95 -3.21 -11.28 15.21
N ARG A 96 -4.43 -10.99 15.69
CA ARG A 96 -4.70 -9.81 16.52
C ARG A 96 -4.16 -8.49 15.91
N SER A 97 -4.19 -8.39 14.58
CA SER A 97 -3.64 -7.25 13.85
C SER A 97 -4.32 -5.93 14.22
N GLY A 98 -5.62 -5.94 14.51
CA GLY A 98 -6.34 -4.79 15.07
C GLY A 98 -5.78 -4.35 16.43
N ASP A 99 -5.54 -5.29 17.34
CA ASP A 99 -4.97 -5.00 18.67
C ASP A 99 -3.55 -4.43 18.56
N PHE A 100 -2.78 -4.87 17.57
CA PHE A 100 -1.46 -4.30 17.29
C PHE A 100 -1.55 -2.83 16.87
N ILE A 101 -2.53 -2.48 16.03
CA ILE A 101 -2.79 -1.08 15.66
C ILE A 101 -3.25 -0.25 16.86
N GLU A 102 -4.15 -0.79 17.68
CA GLU A 102 -4.56 -0.13 18.92
C GLU A 102 -3.38 0.09 19.88
N ALA A 103 -2.49 -0.89 20.00
CA ALA A 103 -1.27 -0.78 20.80
C ALA A 103 -0.33 0.31 20.26
N LEU A 104 -0.12 0.39 18.94
CA LEU A 104 0.68 1.47 18.33
C LEU A 104 0.09 2.86 18.63
N LEU A 105 -1.22 3.03 18.46
CA LEU A 105 -1.90 4.31 18.71
C LEU A 105 -1.86 4.71 20.20
N GLY A 106 -2.05 3.73 21.09
CA GLY A 106 -2.08 3.93 22.53
C GLY A 106 -0.70 4.15 23.16
N GLU A 107 0.35 3.53 22.61
CA GLU A 107 1.73 3.66 23.12
C GLU A 107 2.50 4.85 22.52
N ALA A 108 1.95 5.54 21.52
CA ALA A 108 2.60 6.69 20.88
C ALA A 108 2.71 7.90 21.83
N ARG A 109 3.94 8.41 22.02
CA ARG A 109 4.28 9.44 23.01
C ARG A 109 4.52 10.82 22.40
N ASP A 110 4.89 10.88 21.14
CA ASP A 110 5.16 12.12 20.42
C ASP A 110 4.52 12.11 19.02
N ILE A 111 4.70 13.21 18.29
CA ILE A 111 4.10 13.40 16.96
C ILE A 111 4.62 12.40 15.93
N ASP A 112 5.88 11.99 16.04
CA ASP A 112 6.54 11.08 15.11
C ASP A 112 6.04 9.65 15.31
N GLU A 113 6.02 9.20 16.57
CA GLU A 113 5.44 7.92 16.96
C GLU A 113 3.94 7.85 16.59
N TYR A 114 3.19 8.94 16.81
CA TYR A 114 1.77 8.95 16.49
C TYR A 114 1.52 8.97 14.97
N ALA A 115 2.32 9.68 14.20
CA ALA A 115 2.24 9.64 12.74
C ALA A 115 2.60 8.26 12.18
N PHE A 116 3.62 7.60 12.75
CA PHE A 116 3.96 6.21 12.44
C PHE A 116 2.78 5.27 12.71
N ALA A 117 2.12 5.40 13.87
CA ALA A 117 0.94 4.61 14.20
C ALA A 117 -0.23 4.84 13.23
N LEU A 118 -0.48 6.08 12.82
CA LEU A 118 -1.49 6.41 11.80
C LEU A 118 -1.14 5.83 10.43
N GLY A 119 0.15 5.78 10.08
CA GLY A 119 0.65 5.06 8.91
C GLY A 119 0.30 3.57 8.95
N ALA A 120 0.62 2.90 10.07
CA ALA A 120 0.31 1.48 10.24
C ALA A 120 -1.20 1.20 10.22
N LEU A 121 -2.01 2.09 10.79
CA LEU A 121 -3.47 2.03 10.69
C LEU A 121 -3.93 2.14 9.23
N SER A 122 -3.33 3.04 8.46
CA SER A 122 -3.62 3.19 7.03
C SER A 122 -3.37 1.87 6.29
N HIS A 123 -2.22 1.23 6.52
CA HIS A 123 -1.88 -0.08 5.98
C HIS A 123 -2.90 -1.16 6.36
N TYR A 124 -3.25 -1.27 7.64
CA TYR A 124 -4.24 -2.22 8.11
C TYR A 124 -5.62 -2.03 7.43
N ALA A 125 -6.07 -0.78 7.29
CA ALA A 125 -7.34 -0.49 6.63
C ALA A 125 -7.28 -0.78 5.12
N ALA A 126 -6.16 -0.41 4.50
CA ALA A 126 -5.85 -0.64 3.10
C ALA A 126 -5.98 -2.12 2.72
N ASP A 127 -5.26 -3.00 3.41
CA ASP A 127 -5.21 -4.41 3.01
C ASP A 127 -6.53 -5.13 3.23
N ASN A 128 -7.19 -4.84 4.36
CA ASN A 128 -8.47 -5.45 4.70
C ASN A 128 -9.60 -5.04 3.75
N THR A 129 -9.58 -3.80 3.25
CA THR A 129 -10.58 -3.35 2.29
C THR A 129 -10.23 -3.75 0.85
N GLY A 130 -8.95 -3.94 0.59
CA GLY A 130 -8.43 -3.88 -0.75
C GLY A 130 -8.05 -5.19 -1.41
N HIS A 131 -7.45 -6.11 -0.67
CA HIS A 131 -7.21 -7.47 -1.18
C HIS A 131 -8.50 -8.13 -1.69
N PRO A 132 -9.64 -8.03 -0.98
CA PRO A 132 -10.87 -8.67 -1.42
C PRO A 132 -11.42 -8.15 -2.77
N VAL A 133 -11.18 -6.89 -3.10
CA VAL A 133 -11.82 -6.20 -4.25
C VAL A 133 -10.88 -5.95 -5.42
N ALA A 134 -9.56 -5.87 -5.18
CA ALA A 134 -8.56 -5.58 -6.19
C ALA A 134 -7.62 -6.77 -6.42
N VAL A 135 -6.83 -7.16 -5.42
CA VAL A 135 -5.76 -8.15 -5.61
C VAL A 135 -6.31 -9.56 -5.84
N ASN A 136 -7.13 -10.07 -4.93
CA ASN A 136 -7.65 -11.44 -4.98
C ASN A 136 -8.39 -11.78 -6.28
N PRO A 137 -9.24 -10.90 -6.86
CA PRO A 137 -9.84 -11.17 -8.17
C PRO A 137 -8.89 -10.94 -9.36
N THR A 138 -7.81 -10.18 -9.20
CA THR A 138 -6.83 -9.92 -10.28
C THR A 138 -5.82 -11.05 -10.44
N VAL A 139 -5.43 -11.73 -9.36
CA VAL A 139 -4.54 -12.90 -9.41
C VAL A 139 -5.02 -13.96 -10.43
N PRO A 140 -6.25 -14.51 -10.36
CA PRO A 140 -6.70 -15.52 -11.32
C PRO A 140 -6.80 -14.97 -12.75
N ILE A 141 -7.02 -13.66 -12.92
CA ILE A 141 -7.02 -13.02 -14.24
C ILE A 141 -5.64 -13.09 -14.89
N LEU A 142 -4.58 -12.90 -14.10
CA LEU A 142 -3.19 -12.89 -14.57
C LEU A 142 -2.58 -14.28 -14.65
N PHE A 143 -3.08 -15.22 -13.85
CA PHE A 143 -2.55 -16.56 -13.73
C PHE A 143 -3.65 -17.60 -14.01
N PRO A 144 -3.93 -17.93 -15.29
CA PRO A 144 -5.03 -18.82 -15.67
C PRO A 144 -4.96 -20.21 -15.04
N LYS A 145 -3.74 -20.71 -14.74
CA LYS A 145 -3.56 -21.97 -14.01
C LYS A 145 -4.10 -21.90 -12.57
N LEU A 146 -3.94 -20.75 -11.90
CA LEU A 146 -4.50 -20.52 -10.58
C LEU A 146 -6.01 -20.33 -10.65
N GLN A 147 -6.52 -19.65 -11.69
CA GLN A 147 -7.96 -19.58 -11.94
C GLN A 147 -8.58 -20.97 -12.10
N ALA A 148 -7.96 -21.85 -12.88
CA ALA A 148 -8.44 -23.22 -13.07
C ALA A 148 -8.42 -24.04 -11.76
N LYS A 149 -7.52 -23.73 -10.82
CA LYS A 149 -7.36 -24.47 -9.57
C LYS A 149 -8.25 -23.96 -8.43
N TYR A 150 -8.35 -22.64 -8.27
CA TYR A 150 -8.96 -21.99 -7.09
C TYR A 150 -10.16 -21.10 -7.44
N GLY A 151 -10.45 -20.90 -8.74
CA GLY A 151 -11.58 -20.12 -9.21
C GLY A 151 -11.29 -18.62 -9.36
N ASN A 152 -12.31 -17.79 -9.20
CA ASN A 152 -12.26 -16.36 -9.55
C ASN A 152 -11.68 -15.46 -8.44
N ARG A 153 -11.24 -16.06 -7.33
CA ARG A 153 -10.54 -15.35 -6.26
C ARG A 153 -9.40 -16.23 -5.80
N VAL A 154 -8.19 -15.67 -5.77
CA VAL A 154 -7.00 -16.35 -5.26
C VAL A 154 -6.38 -15.42 -4.23
N THR A 155 -6.22 -15.93 -3.02
CA THR A 155 -5.70 -15.22 -1.86
C THR A 155 -4.20 -15.42 -1.71
N TYR A 156 -3.57 -14.60 -0.87
CA TYR A 156 -2.15 -14.74 -0.54
C TYR A 156 -1.79 -16.15 -0.05
N VAL A 157 -2.66 -16.78 0.76
CA VAL A 157 -2.44 -18.12 1.31
C VAL A 157 -2.38 -19.20 0.22
N GLU A 158 -3.10 -19.01 -0.88
CA GLU A 158 -3.19 -19.99 -1.97
C GLU A 158 -1.98 -19.95 -2.92
N ASP A 159 -1.43 -18.75 -3.17
CA ASP A 159 -0.19 -18.55 -3.92
C ASP A 159 0.48 -17.19 -3.61
N PRO A 160 1.41 -17.13 -2.63
CA PRO A 160 2.09 -15.90 -2.24
C PRO A 160 2.86 -15.24 -3.38
N ALA A 161 3.45 -16.03 -4.28
CA ALA A 161 4.31 -15.51 -5.34
C ALA A 161 3.49 -14.81 -6.43
N ALA A 162 2.36 -15.37 -6.82
CA ALA A 162 1.43 -14.76 -7.76
C ALA A 162 0.75 -13.52 -7.16
N HIS A 163 0.49 -13.55 -5.86
CA HIS A 163 -0.07 -12.43 -5.11
C HIS A 163 0.89 -11.23 -5.12
N LEU A 164 2.14 -11.41 -4.67
CA LEU A 164 3.18 -10.38 -4.69
C LEU A 164 3.47 -9.85 -6.11
N LYS A 165 3.43 -10.71 -7.13
CA LYS A 165 3.57 -10.30 -8.54
C LYS A 165 2.45 -9.37 -8.99
N THR A 166 1.22 -9.67 -8.58
CA THR A 166 0.04 -8.88 -8.93
C THR A 166 0.12 -7.50 -8.29
N GLU A 167 0.50 -7.44 -7.01
CA GLU A 167 0.74 -6.23 -6.24
C GLU A 167 1.84 -5.36 -6.85
N PHE A 168 3.00 -5.94 -7.16
CA PHE A 168 4.07 -5.24 -7.85
C PHE A 168 3.63 -4.70 -9.23
N GLY A 169 2.83 -5.49 -9.97
CA GLY A 169 2.26 -5.07 -11.24
C GLY A 169 1.39 -3.81 -11.12
N PHE A 170 0.62 -3.68 -10.05
CA PHE A 170 -0.16 -2.47 -9.77
C PHE A 170 0.74 -1.26 -9.56
N ASP A 171 1.81 -1.39 -8.79
CA ASP A 171 2.76 -0.30 -8.57
C ASP A 171 3.43 0.18 -9.86
N VAL A 172 3.82 -0.75 -10.75
CA VAL A 172 4.38 -0.37 -12.05
C VAL A 172 3.36 0.38 -12.90
N VAL A 173 2.08 -0.03 -12.92
CA VAL A 173 1.03 0.67 -13.67
C VAL A 173 0.76 2.07 -13.12
N GLN A 174 0.76 2.25 -11.80
CA GLN A 174 0.54 3.56 -11.19
C GLN A 174 1.74 4.49 -11.42
N LEU A 175 2.97 3.98 -11.34
CA LEU A 175 4.17 4.72 -11.69
C LEU A 175 4.13 5.16 -13.17
N ALA A 176 3.78 4.23 -14.07
CA ALA A 176 3.65 4.50 -15.50
C ALA A 176 2.67 5.64 -15.83
N ARG A 177 1.59 5.73 -15.06
CA ARG A 177 0.56 6.78 -15.21
C ARG A 177 0.95 8.12 -14.60
N GLY A 178 2.17 8.27 -14.08
CA GLY A 178 2.62 9.49 -13.41
C GLY A 178 1.86 9.79 -12.11
N ARG A 179 1.17 8.79 -11.55
CA ARG A 179 0.33 8.95 -10.35
C ARG A 179 1.13 8.83 -9.05
N TYR A 180 2.33 8.26 -9.12
CA TYR A 180 3.32 8.40 -8.07
C TYR A 180 4.21 9.60 -8.39
N ALA A 181 4.25 10.55 -7.47
CA ALA A 181 5.07 11.74 -7.62
C ALA A 181 6.54 11.33 -7.60
N SER A 182 7.16 11.28 -8.77
CA SER A 182 8.55 10.82 -8.91
C SER A 182 9.59 11.79 -8.36
N GLU A 183 9.21 13.04 -8.07
CA GLU A 183 10.08 14.03 -7.41
C GLU A 183 9.89 13.99 -5.90
N ASP A 184 8.66 13.88 -5.38
CA ASP A 184 8.43 13.69 -3.94
C ASP A 184 9.11 12.41 -3.44
N TYR A 185 9.11 11.32 -4.23
CA TYR A 185 9.83 10.10 -3.85
C TYR A 185 11.36 10.25 -3.76
N HIS A 186 11.97 11.16 -4.53
CA HIS A 186 13.42 11.39 -4.55
C HIS A 186 13.87 12.52 -3.62
N ASP A 187 13.00 13.49 -3.35
CA ASP A 187 13.27 14.66 -2.50
C ASP A 187 12.76 14.50 -1.05
N PHE A 188 11.86 13.55 -0.78
CA PHE A 188 11.43 13.28 0.59
C PHE A 188 12.56 12.65 1.40
N ILE A 189 12.61 13.02 2.68
CA ILE A 189 13.25 12.17 3.69
C ILE A 189 12.61 10.80 3.55
N GLY A 190 13.38 9.81 3.07
CA GLY A 190 12.91 8.43 3.00
C GLY A 190 12.24 8.00 4.30
N PHE A 191 11.34 7.03 4.23
CA PHE A 191 10.51 6.68 5.37
C PHE A 191 11.31 6.46 6.67
N LYS A 192 10.71 6.87 7.79
CA LYS A 192 11.28 6.72 9.13
C LYS A 192 10.50 5.70 9.94
N VAL A 193 11.23 4.87 10.68
CA VAL A 193 10.64 3.85 11.55
C VAL A 193 10.76 4.30 12.99
N ALA A 194 9.62 4.42 13.68
CA ALA A 194 9.56 4.68 15.10
C ALA A 194 9.88 3.39 15.90
N ARG A 195 11.13 2.95 15.85
CA ARG A 195 11.58 1.67 16.43
C ARG A 195 11.17 1.49 17.91
N PRO A 196 11.35 2.49 18.80
CA PRO A 196 10.93 2.33 20.20
C PRO A 196 9.42 2.10 20.35
N LEU A 197 8.58 2.74 19.54
CA LEU A 197 7.14 2.50 19.54
C LEU A 197 6.84 1.08 19.05
N LEU A 198 7.46 0.68 17.94
CA LEU A 198 7.25 -0.62 17.32
C LEU A 198 7.55 -1.76 18.29
N GLU A 199 8.70 -1.70 18.98
CA GLU A 199 9.09 -2.70 19.98
C GLU A 199 8.11 -2.76 21.17
N ARG A 200 7.67 -1.60 21.69
CA ARG A 200 6.70 -1.53 22.80
C ARG A 200 5.34 -2.10 22.39
N ALA A 201 4.81 -1.69 21.25
CA ALA A 201 3.50 -2.11 20.76
C ALA A 201 3.49 -3.61 20.41
N PHE A 202 4.55 -4.10 19.77
CA PHE A 202 4.71 -5.52 19.45
C PHE A 202 4.73 -6.37 20.72
N LYS A 203 5.56 -6.00 21.70
CA LYS A 203 5.61 -6.69 23.00
C LYS A 203 4.27 -6.64 23.74
N LYS A 204 3.60 -5.48 23.75
CA LYS A 204 2.28 -5.31 24.41
C LYS A 204 1.21 -6.22 23.79
N THR A 205 1.24 -6.41 22.47
CA THR A 205 0.23 -7.18 21.74
C THR A 205 0.46 -8.68 21.85
N TYR A 206 1.71 -9.11 21.66
CA TYR A 206 2.05 -10.53 21.49
C TYR A 206 2.77 -11.14 22.68
N GLY A 207 3.25 -10.34 23.64
CA GLY A 207 4.06 -10.81 24.75
C GLY A 207 5.49 -11.24 24.36
N ILE A 208 5.90 -10.98 23.12
CA ILE A 208 7.18 -11.41 22.54
C ILE A 208 8.06 -10.18 22.30
N GLU A 209 9.35 -10.25 22.61
CA GLU A 209 10.28 -9.17 22.24
C GLU A 209 10.72 -9.34 20.79
N MET A 210 10.82 -8.24 20.03
CA MET A 210 11.22 -8.34 18.62
C MET A 210 12.61 -8.99 18.44
N LYS A 211 13.53 -8.79 19.39
CA LYS A 211 14.86 -9.43 19.36
C LYS A 211 14.80 -10.96 19.40
N ASP A 212 13.70 -11.54 19.89
CA ASP A 212 13.52 -12.99 19.98
C ASP A 212 13.08 -13.60 18.64
N ILE A 213 12.63 -12.78 17.69
CA ILE A 213 12.12 -13.22 16.37
C ILE A 213 12.87 -12.63 15.19
N PHE A 214 13.75 -11.65 15.43
CA PHE A 214 14.69 -11.09 14.44
C PHE A 214 16.12 -11.47 14.82
N ILE A 215 16.86 -12.08 13.89
CA ILE A 215 18.29 -12.36 14.07
C ILE A 215 19.05 -11.06 14.35
N ASN A 216 18.74 -10.00 13.61
CA ASN A 216 19.26 -8.66 13.82
C ASN A 216 18.24 -7.63 13.29
N LEU A 217 17.55 -6.96 14.20
CA LEU A 217 16.51 -5.99 13.84
C LEU A 217 17.07 -4.78 13.09
N ASP A 218 18.28 -4.32 13.44
CA ASP A 218 18.91 -3.18 12.76
C ASP A 218 19.29 -3.52 11.31
N LEU A 219 19.79 -4.74 11.08
CA LEU A 219 20.06 -5.23 9.74
C LEU A 219 18.78 -5.36 8.93
N ALA A 220 17.72 -5.92 9.52
CA ALA A 220 16.41 -6.06 8.87
C ALA A 220 15.81 -4.70 8.47
N LEU A 221 15.85 -3.72 9.37
CA LEU A 221 15.40 -2.35 9.09
C LEU A 221 16.27 -1.68 8.02
N GLY A 222 17.58 -1.90 8.04
CA GLY A 222 18.51 -1.35 7.06
C GLY A 222 18.30 -1.91 5.65
N THR A 223 18.14 -3.22 5.51
CA THR A 223 17.86 -3.87 4.22
C THR A 223 16.47 -3.57 3.72
N PHE A 224 15.47 -3.51 4.61
CA PHE A 224 14.12 -3.05 4.28
C PHE A 224 14.14 -1.64 3.70
N ARG A 225 14.82 -0.70 4.38
CA ARG A 225 14.98 0.67 3.88
C ARG A 225 15.66 0.73 2.52
N ARG A 226 16.72 -0.04 2.32
CA ARG A 226 17.40 -0.11 1.01
C ARG A 226 16.49 -0.69 -0.07
N ALA A 227 15.74 -1.73 0.24
CA ALA A 227 14.87 -2.39 -0.72
C ALA A 227 13.74 -1.45 -1.18
N VAL A 228 13.08 -0.79 -0.24
CA VAL A 228 12.01 0.17 -0.52
C VAL A 228 12.55 1.44 -1.17
N SER A 229 13.52 2.13 -0.57
CA SER A 229 13.95 3.45 -1.07
C SER A 229 14.83 3.40 -2.32
N THR A 230 15.36 2.24 -2.71
CA THR A 230 16.28 2.14 -3.85
C THR A 230 15.92 1.02 -4.81
N VAL A 231 15.85 -0.22 -4.34
CA VAL A 231 15.74 -1.39 -5.23
C VAL A 231 14.40 -1.41 -5.96
N ILE A 232 13.29 -1.33 -5.24
CA ILE A 232 11.93 -1.36 -5.81
C ILE A 232 11.73 -0.21 -6.82
N PRO A 233 12.04 1.06 -6.51
CA PRO A 233 11.93 2.18 -7.45
C PRO A 233 12.74 1.99 -8.71
N GLN A 234 14.00 1.54 -8.58
CA GLN A 234 14.87 1.27 -9.73
C GLN A 234 14.30 0.15 -10.60
N MET A 235 13.87 -0.97 -9.98
CA MET A 235 13.23 -2.07 -10.70
C MET A 235 11.94 -1.63 -11.39
N THR A 236 11.12 -0.81 -10.73
CA THR A 236 9.85 -0.30 -11.28
C THR A 236 10.12 0.62 -12.47
N LYS A 237 11.14 1.48 -12.39
CA LYS A 237 11.59 2.32 -13.51
C LYS A 237 12.10 1.49 -14.69
N VAL A 238 12.95 0.50 -14.46
CA VAL A 238 13.47 -0.39 -15.51
C VAL A 238 12.34 -1.21 -16.14
N ALA A 239 11.40 -1.73 -15.34
CA ALA A 239 10.25 -2.48 -15.84
C ALA A 239 9.37 -1.62 -16.76
N TRP A 240 9.15 -0.36 -16.39
CA TRP A 240 8.47 0.61 -17.25
C TRP A 240 9.24 0.87 -18.55
N GLU A 241 10.53 1.23 -18.47
CA GLU A 241 11.35 1.55 -19.65
C GLU A 241 11.40 0.38 -20.65
N THR A 242 11.50 -0.85 -20.14
CA THR A 242 11.57 -2.07 -20.97
C THR A 242 10.24 -2.41 -21.64
N LYS A 243 9.11 -1.95 -21.10
CA LYS A 243 7.76 -2.34 -21.54
C LYS A 243 6.93 -1.19 -22.09
N ARG A 244 7.49 0.03 -22.12
CA ARG A 244 6.83 1.27 -22.55
C ARG A 244 6.07 1.10 -23.86
N ASP A 245 6.73 0.66 -24.93
CA ASP A 245 6.11 0.50 -26.25
C ASP A 245 4.94 -0.48 -26.25
N GLN A 246 5.02 -1.52 -25.42
CA GLN A 246 3.98 -2.54 -25.31
C GLN A 246 2.79 -2.02 -24.50
N ILE A 247 3.04 -1.19 -23.48
CA ILE A 247 2.02 -0.56 -22.67
C ILE A 247 1.31 0.55 -23.44
N GLU A 248 2.04 1.37 -24.18
CA GLU A 248 1.49 2.42 -25.05
C GLU A 248 0.64 1.83 -26.17
N LYS A 249 1.05 0.68 -26.76
CA LYS A 249 0.26 -0.05 -27.76
C LYS A 249 -1.00 -0.71 -27.17
N ALA A 250 -0.92 -1.25 -25.96
CA ALA A 250 -2.04 -1.93 -25.32
C ALA A 250 -2.97 -0.97 -24.56
N SER A 251 -2.61 0.30 -24.37
CA SER A 251 -3.46 1.33 -23.80
C SER A 251 -3.04 2.71 -24.35
N PRO A 252 -3.53 3.11 -25.53
CA PRO A 252 -3.20 4.39 -26.15
C PRO A 252 -3.53 5.56 -25.22
N GLY A 253 -2.57 6.47 -24.99
CA GLY A 253 -2.74 7.65 -24.14
C GLY A 253 -2.21 7.54 -22.70
N ILE A 254 -1.52 6.46 -22.32
CA ILE A 254 -0.70 6.45 -21.09
C ILE A 254 0.55 7.30 -21.34
N THR A 255 0.49 8.58 -20.94
CA THR A 255 1.64 9.48 -20.92
C THR A 255 2.08 9.74 -19.48
N ARG A 256 3.39 9.93 -19.27
CA ARG A 256 3.95 10.41 -18.00
C ARG A 256 3.62 11.89 -17.85
N GLU A 257 2.41 12.23 -17.41
CA GLU A 257 2.12 13.59 -16.96
C GLU A 257 2.78 13.81 -15.58
N LYS A 258 3.62 14.84 -15.46
CA LYS A 258 4.19 15.27 -14.18
C LYS A 258 3.06 15.87 -13.33
N LYS A 259 2.63 15.17 -12.28
CA LYS A 259 1.82 15.76 -11.20
C LYS A 259 2.69 15.95 -9.96
N THR A 260 2.65 17.16 -9.40
CA THR A 260 3.38 17.59 -8.20
C THR A 260 2.67 17.23 -6.89
N ARG A 261 1.51 16.56 -6.97
CA ARG A 261 0.75 16.09 -5.80
C ARG A 261 -0.29 15.05 -6.24
N CYS A 262 -0.40 13.95 -5.49
CA CYS A 262 -1.46 12.96 -5.70
C CYS A 262 -2.76 13.45 -5.03
N SER A 263 -3.82 13.74 -5.80
CA SER A 263 -5.14 14.07 -5.24
C SER A 263 -5.98 12.82 -5.01
N ARG A 264 -7.02 12.89 -4.17
CA ARG A 264 -8.04 11.82 -4.02
C ARG A 264 -8.70 11.38 -5.34
N GLN A 265 -8.66 12.20 -6.39
CA GLN A 265 -9.13 11.81 -7.73
C GLN A 265 -8.06 11.05 -8.53
N ASP A 266 -6.78 11.31 -8.28
CA ASP A 266 -5.64 10.66 -8.94
C ASP A 266 -5.37 9.25 -8.39
N THR A 267 -5.77 8.98 -7.14
CA THR A 267 -5.68 7.67 -6.48
C THR A 267 -6.80 6.69 -6.84
N ARG A 268 -7.76 7.05 -7.71
CA ARG A 268 -8.78 6.10 -8.18
C ARG A 268 -8.15 5.07 -9.12
N PRO A 269 -8.07 3.78 -8.78
CA PRO A 269 -7.69 2.78 -9.77
C PRO A 269 -8.72 2.75 -10.88
N VAL A 270 -8.26 2.90 -12.12
CA VAL A 270 -8.98 2.35 -13.25
C VAL A 270 -8.74 0.85 -13.15
N LEU A 271 -9.70 0.13 -12.55
CA LEU A 271 -9.71 -1.32 -12.66
C LEU A 271 -9.67 -1.65 -14.16
N PRO A 272 -8.80 -2.57 -14.57
CA PRO A 272 -8.66 -2.95 -15.96
C PRO A 272 -9.97 -3.55 -16.47
N ARG A 273 -10.80 -2.77 -17.19
CA ARG A 273 -11.97 -3.31 -17.90
C ARG A 273 -11.53 -3.67 -19.31
N GLY A 274 -11.57 -4.96 -19.65
CA GLY A 274 -11.32 -5.47 -21.00
C GLY A 274 -10.04 -6.29 -21.15
N SER A 275 -9.87 -6.87 -22.34
CA SER A 275 -8.74 -7.73 -22.73
C SER A 275 -7.40 -6.99 -22.82
N GLU A 276 -7.41 -5.69 -23.11
CA GLU A 276 -6.24 -4.83 -23.30
C GLU A 276 -5.41 -4.67 -22.03
N SER A 277 -6.07 -4.55 -20.88
CA SER A 277 -5.37 -4.37 -19.62
C SER A 277 -4.79 -5.67 -19.02
N ARG A 278 -5.29 -6.85 -19.43
CA ARG A 278 -4.66 -8.14 -19.11
C ARG A 278 -3.28 -8.25 -19.75
N ALA A 279 -3.14 -7.73 -20.98
CA ALA A 279 -1.88 -7.70 -21.69
C ALA A 279 -0.88 -6.73 -21.03
N VAL A 280 -1.31 -5.51 -20.67
CA VAL A 280 -0.45 -4.52 -19.97
C VAL A 280 0.11 -5.09 -18.65
N LEU A 281 -0.78 -5.59 -17.78
CA LEU A 281 -0.37 -6.08 -16.46
C LEU A 281 0.45 -7.38 -16.56
N GLY A 282 0.11 -8.28 -17.50
CA GLY A 282 0.89 -9.49 -17.79
C GLY A 282 2.28 -9.19 -18.35
N LEU A 283 2.41 -8.19 -19.23
CA LEU A 283 3.70 -7.78 -19.82
C LEU A 283 4.61 -7.09 -18.80
N LEU A 284 4.04 -6.33 -17.87
CA LEU A 284 4.75 -5.72 -16.74
C LEU A 284 5.29 -6.76 -15.76
N ILE A 285 4.47 -7.75 -15.41
CA ILE A 285 4.89 -8.87 -14.53
C ILE A 285 5.96 -9.73 -15.21
N GLN A 286 5.84 -9.99 -16.52
CA GLN A 286 6.90 -10.68 -17.26
C GLN A 286 8.19 -9.85 -17.31
N GLY A 287 8.13 -8.55 -17.55
CA GLY A 287 9.33 -7.69 -17.61
C GLY A 287 10.11 -7.64 -16.30
N ALA A 288 9.41 -7.57 -15.16
CA ALA A 288 10.02 -7.49 -13.83
C ALA A 288 10.72 -8.79 -13.38
N TYR A 289 10.25 -9.95 -13.85
CA TYR A 289 10.75 -11.28 -13.43
C TYR A 289 11.54 -12.03 -14.52
N THR A 290 11.68 -11.49 -15.74
CA THR A 290 12.48 -12.12 -16.81
C THR A 290 13.88 -11.49 -16.97
N GLY A 291 14.21 -10.46 -16.19
CA GLY A 291 15.53 -9.83 -16.17
C GLY A 291 16.69 -10.76 -15.79
N ASP A 292 16.42 -11.96 -15.28
CA ASP A 292 17.43 -12.90 -14.76
C ASP A 292 17.56 -14.20 -15.58
N ARG A 293 16.97 -14.28 -16.78
CA ARG A 293 17.07 -15.49 -17.64
C ARG A 293 17.82 -15.29 -18.95
N LYS A 294 18.72 -14.30 -19.04
CA LYS A 294 19.54 -14.10 -20.25
C LYS A 294 21.05 -14.24 -20.07
N ASN A 295 21.56 -14.56 -18.87
CA ASN A 295 22.99 -14.79 -18.64
C ASN A 295 23.28 -16.12 -17.91
N VAL A 296 22.65 -17.21 -18.34
CA VAL A 296 23.17 -18.57 -18.07
C VAL A 296 23.09 -19.37 -19.36
N SER A 297 24.10 -19.17 -20.20
CA SER A 297 24.59 -20.13 -21.19
C SER A 297 26.10 -19.97 -21.27
#